data_AF-A0A5Y4VN97-F1
#
_entry.id   AF-A0A5Y4VN97-F1
#
_cell.length_a   1.000
_cell.length_b   1.000
_cell.length_c   1.000
_cell.angle_alpha   90.00
_cell.angle_beta   90.00
_cell.angle_gamma   90.00
#
_symmetry.space_group_name_H-M   'P 1'
#
loop_
_entity.id
_entity.type
_entity.pdbx_description
1 polymer ?
#
loop_
_entity_poly.entity_id
_entity_poly.type
_entity_poly.pdbx_seq_one_letter_code
_entity_poly.pdbx_strand_id
1 'polypeptide(L)'
;SLHYVLDNGEELKRLGFDSVKLKLINPITAELNTLRTTLLNHLLNAASLNAKNSKKIIKLFELGAVFNVNNQELNRIAFIHSGLKEEAKISNKAKPESVQFYDFLLDIKNIIGDFKLKSSKYNILSPYEQADIYLSDIKVGFIGRLHLKIENERDLPKTYICELDLDLIRQDFKIAKPYSKFPAITRDLSVLIPKGFEYNQIKNCIEELNLEILENFRLVDIYSDENLKEFYSITISFSFRDINKTLEDNQVNECMDKILNTLKNLGLDLR
;
A
#
# COMPACT_ATOMS: atom_id res chain seq x y z
N SER A 1 5.04 25.27 3.89
CA SER A 1 5.51 25.59 5.25
C SER A 1 5.92 24.30 5.92
N LEU A 2 7.00 24.29 6.71
CA LEU A 2 7.18 23.24 7.70
C LEU A 2 6.17 23.49 8.83
N HIS A 3 5.56 22.45 9.38
CA HIS A 3 4.60 22.58 10.47
C HIS A 3 5.30 22.58 11.83
N TYR A 4 4.61 23.10 12.85
CA TYR A 4 5.11 23.07 14.22
C TYR A 4 5.18 21.62 14.73
N VAL A 5 6.06 21.40 15.71
CA VAL A 5 6.15 20.14 16.46
C VAL A 5 5.02 20.01 17.49
N LEU A 6 4.37 21.13 17.81
CA LEU A 6 3.20 21.20 18.67
C LEU A 6 1.91 20.96 17.88
N ASP A 7 0.92 20.37 18.53
CA ASP A 7 -0.38 20.01 17.95
C ASP A 7 -1.50 20.14 19.00
N ASN A 8 -2.74 19.88 18.58
CA ASN A 8 -3.93 19.86 19.42
C ASN A 8 -4.25 18.45 19.90
N GLY A 9 -4.15 18.20 21.20
CA GLY A 9 -4.34 16.88 21.78
C GLY A 9 -5.77 16.33 21.66
N GLU A 10 -6.79 17.20 21.65
CA GLU A 10 -8.18 16.76 21.45
C GLU A 10 -8.42 16.32 20.01
N GLU A 11 -7.86 17.06 19.06
CA GLU A 11 -7.95 16.72 17.64
C GLU A 11 -7.21 15.42 17.32
N LEU A 12 -6.01 15.22 17.87
CA LEU A 12 -5.26 13.97 17.72
C LEU A 12 -6.07 12.76 18.22
N LYS A 13 -6.69 12.86 19.40
CA LYS A 13 -7.56 11.81 19.94
C LYS A 13 -8.78 11.54 19.07
N ARG A 14 -9.40 12.60 18.54
CA ARG A 14 -10.54 12.48 17.62
C ARG A 14 -10.15 11.73 16.34
N LEU A 15 -8.93 11.94 15.86
CA LEU A 15 -8.34 11.22 14.72
C LEU A 15 -7.88 9.80 15.07
N GLY A 16 -7.97 9.38 16.34
CA GLY A 16 -7.57 8.06 16.79
C GLY A 16 -6.07 7.91 17.05
N PHE A 17 -5.34 9.03 17.19
CA PHE A 17 -3.96 9.02 17.64
C PHE A 17 -3.88 9.27 19.15
N ASP A 18 -2.98 8.55 19.81
CA ASP A 18 -2.68 8.80 21.21
C ASP A 18 -2.04 10.18 21.38
N SER A 19 -2.19 10.76 22.59
CA SER A 19 -1.45 11.95 22.98
C SER A 19 -0.23 11.54 23.82
N VAL A 20 0.82 12.37 23.80
CA VAL A 20 1.95 12.19 24.71
C VAL A 20 1.51 12.33 26.17
N LYS A 21 2.21 11.65 27.08
CA LYS A 21 1.97 11.79 28.54
C LYS A 21 2.42 13.15 29.06
N LEU A 22 3.45 13.75 28.46
CA LEU A 22 3.94 15.07 28.82
C LEU A 22 2.92 16.15 28.41
N LYS A 23 2.46 16.93 29.38
CA LYS A 23 1.68 18.13 29.12
C LYS A 23 2.61 19.34 29.10
N LEU A 24 2.40 20.23 28.13
CA LEU A 24 3.06 21.54 28.12
C LEU A 24 2.52 22.38 29.28
N ILE A 25 3.43 22.88 30.11
CA ILE A 25 3.07 23.72 31.27
C ILE A 25 2.60 25.11 30.78
N ASN A 26 3.27 25.66 29.75
CA ASN A 26 2.98 26.97 29.17
C ASN A 26 2.82 26.86 27.65
N PRO A 27 1.66 26.42 27.14
CA PRO A 27 1.42 26.34 25.71
C PRO A 27 1.31 27.75 25.09
N ILE A 28 1.79 27.91 23.86
CA ILE A 28 1.76 29.21 23.13
C ILE A 28 0.31 29.63 22.85
N THR A 29 -0.53 28.67 22.51
CA THR A 29 -1.97 28.82 22.32
C THR A 29 -2.69 27.59 22.89
N ALA A 30 -4.00 27.69 23.14
CA ALA A 30 -4.80 26.54 23.58
C ALA A 30 -4.80 25.37 22.57
N GLU A 31 -4.57 25.66 21.29
CA GLU A 31 -4.52 24.70 20.19
C GLU A 31 -3.15 24.01 20.06
N LEU A 32 -2.08 24.58 20.59
CA LEU A 32 -0.72 24.03 20.55
C LEU A 32 -0.31 23.52 21.94
N ASN A 33 -1.06 22.54 22.44
CA ASN A 33 -1.03 22.09 23.84
C ASN A 33 -0.36 20.73 24.09
N THR A 34 0.04 20.03 23.02
CA THR A 34 0.74 18.74 23.10
C THR A 34 1.83 18.66 22.03
N LEU A 35 2.79 17.75 22.22
CA LEU A 35 3.67 17.32 21.13
C LEU A 35 2.87 16.45 20.14
N ARG A 36 3.14 16.60 18.85
CA ARG A 36 2.50 15.83 17.78
C ARG A 36 2.92 14.35 17.84
N THR A 37 1.95 13.46 17.70
CA THR A 37 2.17 12.01 17.65
C THR A 37 2.08 11.44 16.23
N THR A 38 1.72 12.30 15.27
CA THR A 38 1.64 12.05 13.84
C THR A 38 1.95 13.35 13.08
N LEU A 39 2.38 13.25 11.83
CA LEU A 39 2.50 14.38 10.89
C LEU A 39 1.17 14.68 10.18
N LEU A 40 0.22 13.76 10.23
CA LEU A 40 -0.97 13.77 9.38
C LEU A 40 -1.95 14.88 9.73
N ASN A 41 -2.08 15.29 11.00
CA ASN A 41 -3.04 16.34 11.36
C ASN A 41 -2.73 17.64 10.61
N HIS A 42 -1.47 18.05 10.65
CA HIS A 42 -1.00 19.24 9.95
C HIS A 42 -1.06 19.10 8.42
N LEU A 43 -0.67 17.95 7.87
CA LEU A 43 -0.79 17.70 6.43
C LEU A 43 -2.25 17.77 5.94
N LEU A 44 -3.21 17.27 6.74
CA LEU A 44 -4.63 17.35 6.43
C LEU A 44 -5.14 18.79 6.46
N ASN A 45 -4.68 19.60 7.43
CA ASN A 45 -5.01 21.03 7.49
C ASN A 45 -4.43 21.80 6.30
N ALA A 46 -3.18 21.51 5.92
CA ALA A 46 -2.54 22.10 4.74
C ALA A 46 -3.25 21.67 3.44
N ALA A 47 -3.67 20.42 3.32
CA ALA A 47 -4.43 19.95 2.17
C ALA A 47 -5.81 20.62 2.08
N SER A 48 -6.53 20.75 3.21
CA SER A 48 -7.82 21.44 3.27
C SER A 48 -7.69 22.89 2.82
N LEU A 49 -6.64 23.59 3.27
CA LEU A 49 -6.36 24.97 2.85
C LEU A 49 -6.11 25.06 1.33
N ASN A 50 -5.38 24.11 0.75
CA ASN A 50 -5.15 24.10 -0.69
C ASN A 50 -6.43 23.79 -1.49
N ALA A 51 -7.27 22.87 -0.99
CA ALA A 51 -8.55 22.54 -1.60
C ALA A 51 -9.49 23.76 -1.61
N LYS A 52 -9.55 24.50 -0.49
CA LYS A 52 -10.28 25.77 -0.36
C LYS A 52 -9.77 26.85 -1.31
N ASN A 53 -8.48 26.82 -1.63
CA ASN A 53 -7.85 27.67 -2.65
C ASN A 53 -7.95 27.07 -4.08
N SER A 54 -8.93 26.22 -4.34
CA SER A 54 -9.27 25.67 -5.65
C SER A 54 -8.18 24.80 -6.29
N LYS A 55 -7.22 24.28 -5.52
CA LYS A 55 -6.27 23.27 -6.03
C LYS A 55 -6.97 21.93 -6.17
N LYS A 56 -6.97 21.40 -7.41
CA LYS A 56 -7.61 20.12 -7.74
C LYS A 56 -6.72 18.90 -7.50
N ILE A 57 -5.40 19.11 -7.43
CA ILE A 57 -4.39 18.08 -7.18
C ILE A 57 -3.52 18.59 -6.06
N ILE A 58 -3.50 17.86 -4.95
CA ILE A 58 -2.76 18.22 -3.76
C ILE A 58 -1.92 17.01 -3.38
N LYS A 59 -0.62 17.07 -3.67
CA LYS A 59 0.37 16.08 -3.24
C LYS A 59 1.32 16.76 -2.27
N LEU A 60 1.26 16.41 -0.99
CA LEU A 60 2.14 16.97 0.04
C LEU A 60 2.85 15.83 0.76
N PHE A 61 4.04 16.13 1.26
CA PHE A 61 4.76 15.24 2.16
C PHE A 61 5.47 16.06 3.24
N GLU A 62 5.74 15.42 4.38
CA GLU A 62 6.54 16.00 5.45
C GLU A 62 7.44 14.93 6.05
N LEU A 63 8.66 15.34 6.39
CA LEU A 63 9.59 14.57 7.22
C LEU A 63 9.79 15.34 8.52
N GLY A 64 9.70 14.66 9.66
CA GLY A 64 10.03 15.29 10.93
C GLY A 64 9.79 14.41 12.14
N ALA A 65 10.18 14.96 13.28
CA ALA A 65 10.03 14.32 14.59
C ALA A 65 8.55 14.22 14.99
N VAL A 66 8.17 13.08 15.52
CA VAL A 66 6.92 12.85 16.27
C VAL A 66 7.25 12.18 17.60
N PHE A 67 6.32 12.22 18.55
CA PHE A 67 6.53 11.68 19.88
C PHE A 67 5.52 10.59 20.19
N ASN A 68 5.98 9.45 20.70
CA ASN A 68 5.07 8.39 21.15
C ASN A 68 4.55 8.64 22.58
N VAL A 69 3.65 7.79 23.06
CA VAL A 69 3.06 7.89 24.41
C VAL A 69 4.09 7.86 25.56
N ASN A 70 5.29 7.34 25.30
CA ASN A 70 6.41 7.29 26.25
C ASN A 70 7.36 8.49 26.10
N ASN A 71 6.98 9.49 25.28
CA ASN A 71 7.75 10.68 24.95
C ASN A 71 9.07 10.38 24.22
N GLN A 72 9.17 9.22 23.58
CA GLN A 72 10.31 8.93 22.71
C GLN A 72 10.08 9.63 21.38
N GLU A 73 11.11 10.34 20.94
CA GLU A 73 11.16 10.95 19.62
C GLU A 73 11.39 9.87 18.56
N LEU A 74 10.61 9.93 17.49
CA LEU A 74 10.69 9.04 16.33
C LEU A 74 10.73 9.90 15.07
N ASN A 75 11.53 9.50 14.08
CA ASN A 75 11.52 10.16 12.78
C ASN A 75 10.42 9.55 11.91
N ARG A 76 9.50 10.38 11.40
CA ARG A 76 8.48 9.93 10.47
C ARG A 76 8.52 10.67 9.16
N ILE A 77 8.01 10.00 8.14
CA ILE A 77 7.64 10.61 6.87
C ILE A 77 6.17 10.33 6.62
N ALA A 78 5.43 11.35 6.19
CA ALA A 78 4.03 11.23 5.84
C ALA A 78 3.75 11.82 4.47
N PHE A 79 2.77 11.25 3.80
CA PHE A 79 2.34 11.61 2.45
C PHE A 79 0.84 11.79 2.42
N ILE A 80 0.37 12.72 1.61
CA ILE A 80 -1.04 12.91 1.29
C ILE A 80 -1.19 13.16 -0.21
N HIS A 81 -2.15 12.46 -0.84
CA HIS A 81 -2.62 12.78 -2.19
C HIS A 81 -4.13 12.96 -2.14
N SER A 82 -4.58 14.19 -2.36
CA SER A 82 -5.99 14.59 -2.35
C SER A 82 -6.41 15.13 -3.72
N GLY A 83 -7.57 14.68 -4.20
CA GLY A 83 -8.21 15.17 -5.42
C GLY A 83 -7.93 14.34 -6.66
N LEU A 84 -7.58 15.01 -7.76
CA LEU A 84 -7.39 14.37 -9.06
C LEU A 84 -6.06 13.63 -9.13
N LYS A 85 -6.02 12.55 -9.91
CA LYS A 85 -4.82 11.77 -10.18
C LYS A 85 -3.79 12.58 -10.96
N GLU A 86 -4.26 13.27 -12.00
CA GLU A 86 -3.46 14.06 -12.93
C GLU A 86 -4.22 15.30 -13.42
N GLU A 87 -3.49 16.24 -14.04
CA GLU A 87 -4.09 17.44 -14.63
C GLU A 87 -4.90 17.09 -15.88
N ALA A 88 -5.86 17.95 -16.21
CA ALA A 88 -6.61 17.83 -17.45
C ALA A 88 -5.67 18.03 -18.65
N LYS A 89 -5.54 16.99 -19.47
CA LYS A 89 -4.79 17.06 -20.73
C LYS A 89 -5.72 17.41 -21.88
N ILE A 90 -5.19 18.15 -22.85
CA ILE A 90 -5.92 18.56 -24.07
C ILE A 90 -6.22 17.31 -24.94
N SER A 91 -5.38 16.27 -24.86
CA SER A 91 -5.60 14.99 -25.51
C SER A 91 -6.47 14.06 -24.65
N ASN A 92 -7.56 13.60 -25.26
CA ASN A 92 -8.49 12.55 -24.85
C ASN A 92 -9.55 12.87 -23.79
N LYS A 93 -10.77 13.00 -24.33
CA LYS A 93 -12.12 12.98 -23.76
C LYS A 93 -12.28 12.03 -22.55
N ALA A 94 -12.02 12.53 -21.36
CA ALA A 94 -12.66 12.14 -20.10
C ALA A 94 -12.38 13.24 -19.07
N LYS A 95 -13.27 13.42 -18.08
CA LYS A 95 -12.90 14.22 -16.91
C LYS A 95 -11.75 13.50 -16.20
N PRO A 96 -10.72 14.22 -15.69
CA PRO A 96 -9.65 13.57 -14.94
C PRO A 96 -10.24 12.82 -13.76
N GLU A 97 -9.77 11.60 -13.53
CA GLU A 97 -10.25 10.77 -12.44
C GLU A 97 -9.66 11.23 -11.11
N SER A 98 -10.39 10.97 -10.02
CA SER A 98 -9.82 11.10 -8.68
C SER A 98 -8.74 10.04 -8.47
N VAL A 99 -7.75 10.34 -7.64
CA VAL A 99 -6.75 9.35 -7.22
C VAL A 99 -7.42 8.08 -6.71
N GLN A 100 -6.89 6.91 -7.07
CA GLN A 100 -7.29 5.61 -6.55
C GLN A 100 -6.21 5.01 -5.66
N PHE A 101 -6.56 3.99 -4.87
CA PHE A 101 -5.65 3.38 -3.91
C PHE A 101 -4.39 2.85 -4.59
N TYR A 102 -4.55 2.21 -5.75
CA TYR A 102 -3.42 1.67 -6.51
C TYR A 102 -2.48 2.75 -7.05
N ASP A 103 -3.01 3.92 -7.44
CA ASP A 103 -2.18 5.04 -7.88
C ASP A 103 -1.27 5.53 -6.76
N PHE A 104 -1.86 5.74 -5.57
CA PHE A 104 -1.11 6.19 -4.40
C PHE A 104 -0.16 5.12 -3.88
N LEU A 105 -0.57 3.85 -3.93
CA LEU A 105 0.28 2.70 -3.60
C LEU A 105 1.53 2.66 -4.48
N LEU A 106 1.39 2.90 -5.78
CA LEU A 106 2.51 2.92 -6.73
C LEU A 106 3.44 4.11 -6.46
N ASP A 107 2.89 5.29 -6.15
CA ASP A 107 3.68 6.46 -5.74
C ASP A 107 4.53 6.13 -4.50
N ILE A 108 3.95 5.52 -3.46
CA ILE A 108 4.69 5.09 -2.26
C ILE A 108 5.74 4.02 -2.60
N LYS A 109 5.38 3.02 -3.42
CA LYS A 109 6.31 1.98 -3.87
C LYS A 109 7.53 2.54 -4.57
N ASN A 110 7.35 3.55 -5.41
CA ASN A 110 8.45 4.21 -6.12
C ASN A 110 9.39 4.97 -5.17
N ILE A 111 8.92 5.35 -3.98
CA ILE A 111 9.70 6.10 -2.98
C ILE A 111 10.45 5.14 -2.05
N ILE A 112 9.78 4.13 -1.50
CA ILE A 112 10.36 3.26 -0.46
C ILE A 112 10.79 1.87 -0.96
N GLY A 113 10.49 1.54 -2.22
CA GLY A 113 10.76 0.23 -2.81
C GLY A 113 9.62 -0.77 -2.58
N ASP A 114 9.92 -2.05 -2.80
CA ASP A 114 8.95 -3.14 -2.59
C ASP A 114 8.62 -3.32 -1.10
N PHE A 115 7.33 -3.47 -0.80
CA PHE A 115 6.82 -3.74 0.54
C PHE A 115 5.65 -4.72 0.49
N LYS A 116 5.34 -5.32 1.64
CA LYS A 116 4.14 -6.16 1.82
C LYS A 116 3.04 -5.33 2.48
N LEU A 117 1.80 -5.60 2.10
CA LEU A 117 0.61 -5.06 2.77
C LEU A 117 -0.03 -6.14 3.64
N LYS A 118 -0.51 -5.77 4.83
CA LYS A 118 -1.40 -6.61 5.65
C LYS A 118 -2.63 -5.82 6.05
N SER A 119 -3.71 -6.53 6.34
CA SER A 119 -4.95 -5.90 6.84
C SER A 119 -4.66 -5.07 8.09
N SER A 120 -5.31 -3.91 8.18
CA SER A 120 -5.14 -2.96 9.28
C SER A 120 -6.47 -2.41 9.74
N LYS A 121 -6.48 -1.77 10.91
CA LYS A 121 -7.68 -1.18 11.48
C LYS A 121 -7.35 0.15 12.14
N TYR A 122 -7.45 1.21 11.35
CA TYR A 122 -7.28 2.59 11.79
C TYR A 122 -8.59 3.36 11.66
N ASN A 123 -8.97 4.08 12.71
CA ASN A 123 -10.21 4.86 12.73
C ASN A 123 -10.15 6.07 11.78
N ILE A 124 -8.96 6.61 11.51
CA ILE A 124 -8.76 7.70 10.55
C ILE A 124 -8.94 7.24 9.10
N LEU A 125 -8.87 5.93 8.81
CA LEU A 125 -8.91 5.39 7.47
C LEU A 125 -10.28 4.78 7.13
N SER A 126 -10.56 4.67 5.84
CA SER A 126 -11.67 3.88 5.30
C SER A 126 -11.53 2.41 5.70
N PRO A 127 -12.59 1.73 6.15
CA PRO A 127 -12.56 0.30 6.46
C PRO A 127 -12.25 -0.58 5.23
N TYR A 128 -12.43 -0.06 4.01
CA TYR A 128 -12.30 -0.82 2.76
C TYR A 128 -10.98 -0.59 2.02
N GLU A 129 -10.28 0.51 2.31
CA GLU A 129 -9.09 0.94 1.57
C GLU A 129 -7.99 1.30 2.58
N GLN A 130 -7.47 0.30 3.31
CA GLN A 130 -6.38 0.49 4.28
C GLN A 130 -5.49 -0.74 4.42
N ALA A 131 -4.22 -0.52 4.73
CA ALA A 131 -3.26 -1.57 5.01
C ALA A 131 -2.11 -1.09 5.89
N ASP A 132 -1.55 -2.01 6.67
CA ASP A 132 -0.24 -1.86 7.29
C ASP A 132 0.84 -2.13 6.25
N ILE A 133 1.92 -1.32 6.26
CA ILE A 133 3.08 -1.50 5.39
C ILE A 133 4.17 -2.25 6.15
N TYR A 134 4.70 -3.31 5.54
CA TYR A 134 5.78 -4.13 6.06
C TYR A 134 7.00 -4.15 5.13
N LEU A 135 8.18 -3.91 5.70
CA LEU A 135 9.48 -4.11 5.04
C LEU A 135 10.24 -5.21 5.79
N SER A 136 10.67 -6.26 5.08
CA SER A 136 11.36 -7.42 5.67
C SER A 136 10.64 -7.96 6.93
N ASP A 137 9.32 -8.04 6.85
CA ASP A 137 8.39 -8.49 7.91
C ASP A 137 8.34 -7.60 9.18
N ILE A 138 8.96 -6.42 9.15
CA ILE A 138 8.82 -5.36 10.15
C ILE A 138 7.72 -4.41 9.72
N LYS A 139 6.73 -4.13 10.59
CA LYS A 139 5.72 -3.10 10.35
C LYS A 139 6.39 -1.73 10.40
N VAL A 140 6.37 -1.00 9.29
CA VAL A 140 7.00 0.33 9.18
C VAL A 140 5.99 1.46 9.15
N GLY A 141 4.70 1.19 8.99
CA GLY A 141 3.68 2.23 8.96
C GLY A 141 2.36 1.74 8.38
N PHE A 142 1.60 2.67 7.81
CA PHE A 142 0.30 2.37 7.21
C PHE A 142 0.03 3.24 5.99
N ILE A 143 -0.90 2.78 5.16
CA ILE A 143 -1.41 3.47 3.99
C ILE A 143 -2.92 3.25 3.89
N GLY A 144 -3.66 4.27 3.47
CA GLY A 144 -5.08 4.08 3.21
C GLY A 144 -5.78 5.33 2.74
N ARG A 145 -7.04 5.17 2.36
CA ARG A 145 -7.95 6.27 2.11
C ARG A 145 -8.37 6.88 3.43
N LEU A 146 -8.39 8.20 3.52
CA LEU A 146 -8.96 8.92 4.65
C LEU A 146 -10.44 8.55 4.81
N HIS A 147 -10.91 8.39 6.05
CA HIS A 147 -12.30 8.08 6.32
C HIS A 147 -13.22 9.19 5.78
N LEU A 148 -14.31 8.82 5.08
CA LEU A 148 -15.23 9.77 4.42
C LEU A 148 -15.76 10.86 5.36
N LYS A 149 -16.03 10.50 6.62
CA LYS A 149 -16.40 11.47 7.67
C LYS A 149 -15.38 12.60 7.80
N ILE A 150 -14.09 12.27 7.82
CA ILE A 150 -12.99 13.24 7.99
C ILE A 150 -12.75 14.00 6.68
N GLU A 151 -12.91 13.35 5.52
CA GLU A 151 -12.92 14.03 4.21
C GLU A 151 -13.96 15.17 4.22
N ASN A 152 -15.20 14.86 4.60
CA ASN A 152 -16.30 15.82 4.66
C ASN A 152 -16.08 16.93 5.70
N GLU A 153 -15.64 16.59 6.93
CA GLU A 153 -15.40 17.57 8.00
C GLU A 153 -14.31 18.59 7.63
N ARG A 154 -13.37 18.21 6.76
CA ARG A 154 -12.25 19.06 6.33
C ARG A 154 -12.42 19.63 4.93
N ASP A 155 -13.59 19.49 4.30
CA ASP A 155 -13.83 19.90 2.91
C ASP A 155 -12.78 19.35 1.93
N LEU A 156 -12.32 18.12 2.18
CA LEU A 156 -11.33 17.43 1.35
C LEU A 156 -12.03 16.56 0.29
N PRO A 157 -11.55 16.54 -0.96
CA PRO A 157 -11.94 15.54 -1.93
C PRO A 157 -11.40 14.14 -1.53
N LYS A 158 -11.60 13.13 -2.39
CA LYS A 158 -11.04 11.78 -2.17
C LYS A 158 -9.54 11.88 -1.86
N THR A 159 -9.15 11.39 -0.68
CA THR A 159 -7.82 11.63 -0.11
C THR A 159 -7.19 10.32 0.37
N TYR A 160 -5.94 10.09 -0.01
CA TYR A 160 -5.11 9.01 0.55
C TYR A 160 -3.99 9.57 1.39
N ILE A 161 -3.68 8.84 2.45
CA ILE A 161 -2.61 9.17 3.39
C ILE A 161 -1.72 7.96 3.65
N CYS A 162 -0.45 8.23 3.90
CA CYS A 162 0.54 7.25 4.31
C CYS A 162 1.41 7.88 5.39
N GLU A 163 1.75 7.14 6.44
CA GLU A 163 2.74 7.56 7.42
C GLU A 163 3.64 6.37 7.77
N LEU A 164 4.95 6.61 7.72
CA LEU A 164 5.99 5.61 7.90
C LEU A 164 6.98 6.08 8.97
N ASP A 165 7.46 5.13 9.75
CA ASP A 165 8.60 5.26 10.65
C ASP A 165 9.90 5.12 9.85
N LEU A 166 10.62 6.24 9.70
CA LEU A 166 11.84 6.31 8.92
C LEU A 166 12.97 5.48 9.53
N ASP A 167 13.00 5.38 10.87
CA ASP A 167 14.06 4.67 11.58
C ASP A 167 13.96 3.14 11.32
N LEU A 168 12.79 2.67 10.85
CA LEU A 168 12.55 1.28 10.46
C LEU A 168 12.75 1.01 8.96
N ILE A 169 12.89 2.03 8.12
CA ILE A 169 13.15 1.87 6.68
C ILE A 169 14.65 1.62 6.50
N ARG A 170 15.03 0.34 6.45
CA ARG A 170 16.42 -0.07 6.21
C ARG A 170 16.76 0.04 4.72
N GLN A 171 17.94 0.58 4.44
CA GLN A 171 18.56 0.45 3.12
C GLN A 171 19.34 -0.86 3.07
N ASP A 172 18.73 -1.90 2.50
CA ASP A 172 19.46 -3.13 2.21
C ASP A 172 20.38 -2.90 1.01
N PHE A 173 21.66 -3.28 1.16
CA PHE A 173 22.58 -3.28 0.03
C PHE A 173 22.13 -4.30 -1.00
N LYS A 174 22.00 -3.87 -2.26
CA LYS A 174 21.68 -4.78 -3.36
C LYS A 174 22.92 -5.62 -3.67
N ILE A 175 22.86 -6.91 -3.33
CA ILE A 175 23.87 -7.89 -3.72
C ILE A 175 23.59 -8.30 -5.17
N ALA A 176 24.58 -8.10 -6.04
CA ALA A 176 24.48 -8.55 -7.42
C ALA A 176 24.37 -10.09 -7.47
N LYS A 177 23.34 -10.59 -8.15
CA LYS A 177 23.16 -12.02 -8.41
C LYS A 177 23.53 -12.31 -9.86
N PRO A 178 24.12 -13.48 -10.16
CA PRO A 178 24.35 -13.90 -11.53
C PRO A 178 23.00 -14.01 -12.26
N TYR A 179 22.97 -13.57 -13.52
CA TYR A 179 21.79 -13.70 -14.37
C TYR A 179 21.96 -14.91 -15.29
N SER A 180 20.86 -15.61 -15.56
CA SER A 180 20.86 -16.72 -16.50
C SER A 180 20.96 -16.19 -17.95
N LYS A 181 21.77 -16.87 -18.76
CA LYS A 181 21.85 -16.63 -20.21
C LYS A 181 20.84 -17.49 -21.00
N PHE A 182 20.12 -18.37 -20.31
CA PHE A 182 19.15 -19.27 -20.91
C PHE A 182 17.76 -18.62 -20.97
N PRO A 183 16.95 -18.93 -21.99
CA PRO A 183 15.62 -18.33 -22.14
C PRO A 183 14.70 -18.71 -20.98
N ALA A 184 13.75 -17.83 -20.67
CA ALA A 184 12.63 -18.20 -19.78
C ALA A 184 11.53 -18.91 -20.59
N ILE A 185 10.83 -19.83 -19.94
CA ILE A 185 9.59 -20.42 -20.44
C ILE A 185 8.44 -19.86 -19.60
N THR A 186 7.42 -19.31 -20.26
CA THR A 186 6.23 -18.78 -19.60
C THR A 186 5.08 -19.78 -19.70
N ARG A 187 4.28 -19.90 -18.64
CA ARG A 187 2.99 -20.60 -18.62
C ARG A 187 1.95 -19.76 -17.92
N ASP A 188 0.75 -19.72 -18.48
CA ASP A 188 -0.38 -19.03 -17.88
C ASP A 188 -1.37 -20.05 -17.32
N LEU A 189 -1.96 -19.71 -16.18
CA LEU A 189 -2.92 -20.55 -15.49
C LEU A 189 -4.13 -19.71 -15.06
N SER A 190 -5.31 -20.15 -15.47
CA SER A 190 -6.57 -19.53 -15.06
C SER A 190 -7.25 -20.36 -13.99
N VAL A 191 -7.57 -19.73 -12.87
CA VAL A 191 -8.28 -20.37 -11.74
C VAL A 191 -9.50 -19.57 -11.33
N LEU A 192 -10.55 -20.28 -10.92
CA LEU A 192 -11.75 -19.69 -10.34
C LEU A 192 -11.52 -19.49 -8.84
N ILE A 193 -11.74 -18.25 -8.39
CA ILE A 193 -11.61 -17.86 -6.98
C ILE A 193 -12.95 -17.33 -6.46
N PRO A 194 -13.41 -17.71 -5.26
CA PRO A 194 -14.59 -17.11 -4.66
C PRO A 194 -14.44 -15.60 -4.47
N LYS A 195 -15.54 -14.85 -4.60
CA LYS A 195 -15.56 -13.42 -4.28
C LYS A 195 -15.21 -13.22 -2.80
N GLY A 196 -14.24 -12.33 -2.54
CA GLY A 196 -13.69 -12.10 -1.20
C GLY A 196 -12.53 -13.02 -0.82
N PHE A 197 -12.16 -14.00 -1.65
CA PHE A 197 -10.97 -14.80 -1.45
C PHE A 197 -9.70 -13.93 -1.60
N GLU A 198 -8.80 -13.99 -0.63
CA GLU A 198 -7.59 -13.17 -0.64
C GLU A 198 -6.52 -13.78 -1.56
N TYR A 199 -6.12 -13.03 -2.59
CA TYR A 199 -5.04 -13.44 -3.50
C TYR A 199 -3.72 -13.76 -2.77
N ASN A 200 -3.48 -13.14 -1.61
CA ASN A 200 -2.29 -13.40 -0.82
C ASN A 200 -2.20 -14.86 -0.33
N GLN A 201 -3.33 -15.55 -0.15
CA GLN A 201 -3.35 -16.98 0.18
C GLN A 201 -2.79 -17.81 -0.98
N ILE A 202 -3.18 -17.50 -2.22
CA ILE A 202 -2.64 -18.13 -3.44
C ILE A 202 -1.14 -17.86 -3.54
N LYS A 203 -0.74 -16.60 -3.35
CA LYS A 203 0.65 -16.17 -3.44
C LYS A 203 1.53 -16.93 -2.44
N ASN A 204 1.15 -16.96 -1.17
CA ASN A 204 1.91 -17.66 -0.12
C ASN A 204 2.01 -19.16 -0.42
N CYS A 205 0.91 -19.78 -0.84
CA CYS A 205 0.87 -21.21 -1.11
C CYS A 205 1.80 -21.62 -2.28
N ILE A 206 1.92 -20.77 -3.30
CA ILE A 206 2.86 -20.98 -4.41
C ILE A 206 4.30 -20.74 -3.93
N GLU A 207 4.55 -19.69 -3.15
CA GLU A 207 5.88 -19.37 -2.61
C GLU A 207 6.41 -20.48 -1.67
N GLU A 208 5.53 -21.11 -0.89
CA GLU A 208 5.86 -22.22 0.01
C GLU A 208 6.35 -23.49 -0.72
N LEU A 209 6.01 -23.65 -2.00
CA LEU A 209 6.50 -24.77 -2.82
C LEU A 209 8.01 -24.72 -3.07
N ASN A 210 8.64 -23.54 -2.94
CA ASN A 210 10.07 -23.33 -3.14
C ASN A 210 10.61 -24.00 -4.42
N LEU A 211 9.90 -23.82 -5.54
CA LEU A 211 10.27 -24.41 -6.83
C LEU A 211 11.53 -23.74 -7.38
N GLU A 212 12.63 -24.51 -7.48
CA GLU A 212 13.96 -23.97 -7.84
C GLU A 212 13.99 -23.22 -9.17
N ILE A 213 13.22 -23.69 -10.16
CA ILE A 213 13.21 -23.11 -11.51
C ILE A 213 12.12 -22.04 -11.69
N LEU A 214 11.27 -21.77 -10.69
CA LEU A 214 10.27 -20.72 -10.76
C LEU A 214 10.95 -19.37 -10.46
N GLU A 215 11.14 -18.56 -11.50
CA GLU A 215 11.81 -17.26 -11.41
C GLU A 215 10.89 -16.20 -10.80
N ASN A 216 9.63 -16.15 -11.25
CA ASN A 216 8.59 -15.29 -10.72
C ASN A 216 7.20 -15.72 -11.20
N PHE A 217 6.16 -15.17 -10.60
CA PHE A 217 4.80 -15.24 -11.10
C PHE A 217 4.08 -13.92 -10.83
N ARG A 218 3.06 -13.61 -11.66
CA ARG A 218 2.28 -12.38 -11.53
C ARG A 218 0.83 -12.59 -11.93
N LEU A 219 -0.07 -11.91 -11.25
CA LEU A 219 -1.46 -11.76 -11.66
C LEU A 219 -1.51 -10.89 -12.92
N VAL A 220 -2.07 -11.42 -14.02
CA VAL A 220 -2.15 -10.74 -15.32
C VAL A 220 -3.55 -10.19 -15.55
N ASP A 221 -4.57 -10.94 -15.15
CA ASP A 221 -5.96 -10.56 -15.39
C ASP A 221 -6.89 -11.02 -14.26
N ILE A 222 -7.96 -10.25 -14.04
CA ILE A 222 -9.08 -10.58 -13.16
C ILE A 222 -10.36 -10.37 -13.97
N TYR A 223 -10.96 -11.48 -14.40
CA TYR A 223 -12.18 -11.48 -15.18
C TYR A 223 -13.41 -11.75 -14.31
N SER A 224 -14.47 -10.96 -14.55
CA SER A 224 -15.77 -11.07 -13.90
C SER A 224 -16.87 -11.02 -14.95
N ASP A 225 -17.84 -11.94 -14.88
CA ASP A 225 -19.04 -11.99 -15.73
C ASP A 225 -20.25 -12.41 -14.90
N GLU A 226 -21.47 -12.09 -15.34
CA GLU A 226 -22.72 -12.51 -14.73
C GLU A 226 -22.80 -14.03 -14.60
N ASN A 227 -22.26 -14.76 -15.58
CA ASN A 227 -22.20 -16.22 -15.58
C ASN A 227 -21.32 -16.80 -14.46
N LEU A 228 -20.33 -16.05 -13.97
CA LEU A 228 -19.42 -16.49 -12.91
C LEU A 228 -20.01 -16.30 -11.51
N LYS A 229 -21.13 -15.58 -11.38
CA LYS A 229 -21.90 -15.38 -10.13
C LYS A 229 -21.05 -15.02 -8.92
N GLU A 230 -20.63 -16.02 -8.14
CA GLU A 230 -19.88 -15.89 -6.89
C GLU A 230 -18.36 -15.99 -7.05
N PHE A 231 -17.87 -16.14 -8.28
CA PHE A 231 -16.45 -16.35 -8.57
C PHE A 231 -15.86 -15.22 -9.44
N TYR A 232 -14.56 -15.02 -9.31
CA TYR A 232 -13.71 -14.34 -10.28
C TYR A 232 -12.83 -15.37 -10.99
N SER A 233 -12.54 -15.16 -12.26
CA SER A 233 -11.54 -15.92 -13.00
C SER A 233 -10.25 -15.10 -13.01
N ILE A 234 -9.22 -15.56 -12.30
CA ILE A 234 -7.92 -14.89 -12.32
C ILE A 234 -6.94 -15.64 -13.21
N THR A 235 -6.09 -14.90 -13.91
CA THR A 235 -5.02 -15.47 -14.74
C THR A 235 -3.67 -15.12 -14.12
N ILE A 236 -2.89 -16.14 -13.78
CA ILE A 236 -1.54 -16.01 -13.22
C ILE A 236 -0.54 -16.49 -14.27
N SER A 237 0.44 -15.65 -14.58
CA SER A 237 1.54 -15.98 -15.47
C SER A 237 2.78 -16.34 -14.66
N PHE A 238 3.39 -17.47 -14.98
CA PHE A 238 4.57 -18.03 -14.32
C PHE A 238 5.76 -17.99 -15.28
N SER A 239 6.89 -17.45 -14.83
CA SER A 239 8.16 -17.45 -15.55
C SER A 239 9.07 -18.50 -14.95
N PHE A 240 9.48 -19.48 -15.75
CA PHE A 240 10.43 -20.52 -15.36
C PHE A 240 11.77 -20.29 -16.03
N ARG A 241 12.86 -20.38 -15.27
CA ARG A 241 14.22 -20.26 -15.79
C ARG A 241 15.23 -20.98 -14.89
N ASP A 242 16.19 -21.66 -15.52
CA ASP A 242 17.36 -22.24 -14.85
C ASP A 242 18.60 -21.41 -15.19
N ILE A 243 19.56 -21.31 -14.26
CA ILE A 243 20.80 -20.53 -14.43
C ILE A 243 21.88 -21.29 -15.20
N ASN A 244 21.81 -22.62 -15.23
CA ASN A 244 22.84 -23.51 -15.75
C ASN A 244 22.47 -24.18 -17.08
N LYS A 245 21.18 -24.25 -17.43
CA LYS A 245 20.71 -24.93 -18.65
C LYS A 245 19.40 -24.36 -19.22
N THR A 246 19.11 -24.72 -20.46
CA THR A 246 17.78 -24.54 -21.06
C THR A 246 16.81 -25.53 -20.40
N LEU A 247 15.62 -25.04 -20.06
CA LEU A 247 14.56 -25.89 -19.52
C LEU A 247 13.88 -26.70 -20.62
N GLU A 248 13.56 -27.95 -20.30
CA GLU A 248 12.69 -28.80 -21.12
C GLU A 248 11.23 -28.69 -20.67
N ASP A 249 10.28 -28.93 -21.58
CA ASP A 249 8.84 -28.78 -21.29
C ASP A 249 8.35 -29.71 -20.18
N ASN A 250 8.92 -30.92 -20.06
CA ASN A 250 8.61 -31.87 -18.98
C ASN A 250 8.89 -31.29 -17.59
N GLN A 251 10.04 -30.63 -17.40
CA GLN A 251 10.45 -30.03 -16.13
C GLN A 251 9.50 -28.89 -15.72
N VAL A 252 9.04 -28.11 -16.69
CA VAL A 252 8.06 -27.04 -16.47
C VAL A 252 6.70 -27.64 -16.13
N ASN A 253 6.26 -28.67 -16.83
CA ASN A 253 4.98 -29.33 -16.57
C ASN A 253 4.92 -29.94 -15.16
N GLU A 254 6.00 -30.57 -14.68
CA GLU A 254 6.07 -31.09 -13.30
C GLU A 254 5.89 -29.97 -12.25
N CYS A 255 6.46 -28.79 -12.49
CA CYS A 255 6.28 -27.62 -11.63
C CYS A 255 4.84 -27.10 -11.68
N MET A 256 4.25 -27.02 -12.87
CA MET A 256 2.85 -26.64 -13.05
C MET A 256 1.91 -27.61 -12.35
N ASP A 257 2.15 -28.91 -12.43
CA ASP A 257 1.34 -29.93 -11.75
C ASP A 257 1.39 -29.76 -10.22
N LYS A 258 2.56 -29.44 -9.66
CA LYS A 258 2.70 -29.11 -8.22
C LYS A 258 1.89 -27.87 -7.85
N ILE A 259 1.97 -26.81 -8.65
CA ILE A 259 1.18 -25.59 -8.45
C ILE A 259 -0.32 -25.90 -8.50
N LEU A 260 -0.76 -26.62 -9.54
CA LEU A 260 -2.15 -27.03 -9.73
C LEU A 260 -2.69 -27.81 -8.54
N ASN A 261 -1.97 -28.84 -8.09
CA ASN A 261 -2.38 -29.66 -6.96
C ASN A 261 -2.49 -28.84 -5.68
N THR A 262 -1.59 -27.88 -5.49
CA THR A 262 -1.58 -26.98 -4.34
C THR A 262 -2.78 -26.03 -4.34
N LEU A 263 -3.12 -25.46 -5.49
CA LEU A 263 -4.32 -24.62 -5.62
C LEU A 263 -5.61 -25.42 -5.45
N LYS A 264 -5.68 -26.67 -5.93
CA LYS A 264 -6.80 -27.57 -5.65
C LYS A 264 -6.98 -27.85 -4.17
N ASN A 265 -5.87 -28.00 -3.42
CA ASN A 265 -5.92 -28.19 -1.96
C ASN A 265 -6.45 -26.95 -1.22
N LEU A 266 -6.36 -25.75 -1.81
CA LEU A 266 -7.03 -24.53 -1.33
C LEU A 266 -8.51 -24.45 -1.72
N GLY A 267 -9.05 -25.46 -2.41
CA GLY A 267 -10.42 -25.48 -2.91
C GLY A 267 -10.63 -24.59 -4.15
N LEU A 268 -9.55 -24.32 -4.91
CA LEU A 268 -9.63 -23.52 -6.13
C LEU A 268 -9.64 -24.45 -7.35
N ASP A 269 -10.65 -24.26 -8.19
CA ASP A 269 -10.83 -25.04 -9.41
C ASP A 269 -10.23 -24.34 -10.64
N LEU A 270 -9.89 -25.14 -11.64
CA LEU A 270 -9.49 -24.65 -12.95
C LEU A 270 -10.71 -24.14 -13.72
N ARG A 271 -10.47 -23.17 -14.59
CA ARG A 271 -11.44 -22.77 -15.61
C ARG A 271 -11.35 -23.66 -16.85
#